data_AF-A0A920N2M7-F1
#
_entry.id   AF-A0A920N2M7-F1
#
_cell.length_a   1.000
_cell.length_b   1.000
_cell.length_c   1.000
_cell.angle_alpha   90.00
_cell.angle_beta   90.00
_cell.angle_gamma   90.00
#
_symmetry.space_group_name_H-M   'P 1'
#
loop_
_entity.id
_entity.type
_entity.pdbx_description
1 polymer ?
#
loop_
_entity_poly.entity_id
_entity_poly.type
_entity_poly.pdbx_seq_one_letter_code
_entity_poly.pdbx_strand_id
1 'polypeptide(L)'
;MSRQGLEEDEFFDAIADREKKTDTVLLLKSVSKKRIIKSILKQSKSIRKDHKKKYTKQDTKNIEKFLKSAEFAKEYPRGTRFVFETGKGDRKPAYVILSADGRKLSRSEVTEAEQIKSLRKFLGLQEEWLKHYAGR
;
A
#
# COMPACT_ATOMS: atom_id res chain seq x y z
N MET A 1 22.57 -8.52 34.87
CA MET A 1 22.41 -8.87 33.44
C MET A 1 21.78 -7.67 32.74
N SER A 2 22.53 -7.02 31.85
CA SER A 2 22.15 -5.78 31.18
C SER A 2 20.97 -6.01 30.23
N ARG A 3 19.90 -5.21 30.38
CA ARG A 3 18.92 -5.02 29.31
C ARG A 3 19.61 -4.19 28.23
N GLN A 4 20.19 -4.83 27.23
CA GLN A 4 20.64 -4.13 26.02
C GLN A 4 19.40 -3.51 25.36
N GLY A 5 19.32 -2.19 25.37
CA GLY A 5 18.35 -1.47 24.55
C GLY A 5 18.64 -1.70 23.07
N LEU A 6 17.60 -1.72 22.24
CA LEU A 6 17.76 -1.73 20.79
C LEU A 6 18.43 -0.42 20.37
N GLU A 7 19.34 -0.48 19.41
CA GLU A 7 19.82 0.71 18.70
C GLU A 7 18.63 1.42 18.01
N GLU A 8 18.73 2.73 17.79
CA GLU A 8 17.59 3.55 17.35
C GLU A 8 16.91 3.02 16.07
N ASP A 9 17.71 2.62 15.09
CA ASP A 9 17.23 2.01 13.84
C ASP A 9 16.51 0.68 14.07
N GLU A 10 17.01 -0.15 15.00
CA GLU A 10 16.41 -1.43 15.36
C GLU A 10 15.12 -1.25 16.16
N PHE A 11 15.06 -0.21 16.99
CA PHE A 11 13.84 0.19 17.68
C PHE A 11 12.75 0.61 16.69
N PHE A 12 13.07 1.51 15.75
CA PHE A 12 12.12 1.95 14.72
C PHE A 12 11.71 0.81 13.80
N ASP A 13 12.62 -0.08 13.41
CA ASP A 13 12.28 -1.29 12.65
C ASP A 13 11.38 -2.24 13.46
N ALA A 14 11.60 -2.38 14.78
CA ALA A 14 10.78 -3.20 15.67
C ALA A 14 9.36 -2.64 15.90
N ILE A 15 9.16 -1.32 15.77
CA ILE A 15 7.85 -0.68 15.88
C ILE A 15 7.21 -0.34 14.53
N ALA A 16 7.94 -0.40 13.42
CA ALA A 16 7.42 -0.16 12.07
C ALA A 16 6.27 -1.13 11.73
N ASP A 17 6.35 -2.38 12.18
CA ASP A 17 5.27 -3.37 12.03
C ASP A 17 4.06 -3.10 12.96
N ARG A 18 4.17 -2.16 13.91
CA ARG A 18 3.12 -1.78 14.87
C ARG A 18 2.39 -0.49 14.48
N GLU A 19 2.91 0.27 13.53
CA GLU A 19 2.33 1.52 13.06
C GLU A 19 1.17 1.25 12.09
N LYS A 20 -0.03 1.73 12.42
CA LYS A 20 -1.16 1.70 11.51
C LYS A 20 -1.02 2.89 10.55
N LYS A 21 -0.70 2.63 9.30
CA LYS A 21 -0.76 3.65 8.24
C LYS A 21 -2.04 3.47 7.44
N THR A 22 -2.67 4.59 7.15
CA THR A 22 -3.81 4.67 6.25
C THR A 22 -3.54 5.82 5.30
N ASP A 23 -3.42 5.51 4.02
CA ASP A 23 -3.27 6.53 2.98
C ASP A 23 -4.57 6.61 2.17
N THR A 24 -4.98 7.83 1.83
CA THR A 24 -6.21 8.08 1.07
C THR A 24 -5.91 8.97 -0.13
N VAL A 25 -6.23 8.46 -1.31
CA VAL A 25 -6.05 9.17 -2.57
C VAL A 25 -7.40 9.49 -3.18
N LEU A 26 -7.67 10.78 -3.38
CA LEU A 26 -8.81 11.26 -4.16
C LEU A 26 -8.44 11.34 -5.64
N LEU A 27 -9.23 10.70 -6.52
CA LEU A 27 -9.02 10.83 -7.95
C LEU A 27 -9.60 12.15 -8.48
N LEU A 28 -8.74 13.03 -9.03
CA LEU A 28 -9.20 14.27 -9.69
C LEU A 28 -9.66 14.10 -11.14
N LYS A 29 -9.50 12.90 -11.70
CA LYS A 29 -9.96 12.53 -13.05
C LYS A 29 -10.34 11.06 -13.09
N SER A 30 -11.07 10.64 -14.12
CA SER A 30 -11.34 9.21 -14.33
C SER A 30 -10.05 8.46 -14.66
N VAL A 31 -9.86 7.28 -14.07
CA VAL A 31 -8.65 6.46 -14.22
C VAL A 31 -9.01 4.98 -14.39
N SER A 32 -8.45 4.35 -15.42
CA SER A 32 -8.62 2.91 -15.63
C SER A 32 -7.81 2.07 -14.64
N LYS A 33 -8.28 0.84 -14.35
CA LYS A 33 -7.53 -0.09 -13.48
C LYS A 33 -6.10 -0.34 -13.97
N LYS A 34 -5.89 -0.41 -15.29
CA LYS A 34 -4.57 -0.62 -15.89
C LYS A 34 -3.62 0.51 -15.48
N ARG A 35 -4.10 1.76 -15.45
CA ARG A 35 -3.30 2.92 -15.04
C ARG A 35 -3.03 2.93 -13.53
N ILE A 36 -4.02 2.58 -12.71
CA ILE A 36 -3.85 2.44 -11.25
C ILE A 36 -2.78 1.39 -10.93
N ILE A 37 -2.95 0.15 -11.43
CA ILE A 37 -1.99 -0.95 -11.20
C ILE A 37 -0.60 -0.58 -11.70
N LYS A 38 -0.49 -0.01 -12.92
CA LYS A 38 0.80 0.43 -13.46
C LYS A 38 1.47 1.47 -12.57
N SER A 39 0.71 2.40 -12.00
CA SER A 39 1.23 3.44 -11.12
C SER A 39 1.75 2.84 -9.81
N ILE A 40 0.99 1.95 -9.18
CA ILE A 40 1.38 1.27 -7.95
C ILE A 40 2.66 0.45 -8.18
N LEU A 41 2.74 -0.31 -9.28
CA LEU A 41 3.93 -1.09 -9.61
C LEU A 41 5.15 -0.22 -9.94
N LYS A 42 4.95 0.96 -10.54
CA LYS A 42 6.03 1.93 -10.76
C LYS A 42 6.57 2.44 -9.42
N GLN A 43 5.69 2.77 -8.48
CA GLN A 43 6.06 3.19 -7.13
C GLN A 43 6.81 2.08 -6.38
N SER A 44 6.31 0.85 -6.42
CA SER A 44 6.98 -0.32 -5.81
C SER A 44 8.40 -0.52 -6.35
N LYS A 45 8.62 -0.31 -7.65
CA LYS A 45 9.96 -0.36 -8.25
C LYS A 45 10.86 0.79 -7.80
N SER A 46 10.31 1.99 -7.57
CA SER A 46 11.05 3.12 -7.01
C SER A 46 11.48 2.84 -5.58
N ILE A 47 10.55 2.44 -4.71
CA ILE A 47 10.86 2.05 -3.32
C ILE A 47 11.94 0.99 -3.26
N ARG A 48 11.89 -0.02 -4.14
CA ARG A 48 12.96 -1.02 -4.23
C ARG A 48 14.32 -0.40 -4.57
N LYS A 49 14.36 0.60 -5.46
CA LYS A 49 15.60 1.29 -5.85
C LYS A 49 16.17 2.06 -4.67
N ASP A 50 15.30 2.73 -3.91
CA ASP A 50 15.66 3.67 -2.85
C ASP A 50 15.93 2.95 -1.51
N HIS A 51 15.29 1.79 -1.27
CA HIS A 51 15.36 1.02 -0.02
C HIS A 51 15.76 -0.45 -0.23
N LYS A 52 16.78 -0.74 -1.06
CA LYS A 52 17.20 -2.10 -1.45
C LYS A 52 17.40 -3.10 -0.30
N LYS A 53 17.83 -2.64 0.88
CA LYS A 53 18.05 -3.48 2.06
C LYS A 53 16.73 -3.92 2.72
N LYS A 54 15.69 -3.08 2.68
CA LYS A 54 14.40 -3.31 3.36
C LYS A 54 13.32 -3.84 2.40
N TYR A 55 13.43 -3.52 1.11
CA TYR A 55 12.43 -3.84 0.08
C TYR A 55 13.05 -4.55 -1.13
N THR A 56 12.60 -5.77 -1.40
CA THR A 56 13.24 -6.69 -2.36
C THR A 56 12.48 -6.78 -3.70
N LYS A 57 13.09 -7.47 -4.68
CA LYS A 57 12.40 -7.83 -5.94
C LYS A 57 11.21 -8.76 -5.70
N GLN A 58 11.29 -9.63 -4.69
CA GLN A 58 10.20 -10.53 -4.34
C GLN A 58 9.00 -9.74 -3.79
N ASP A 59 9.26 -8.68 -3.01
CA ASP A 59 8.20 -7.80 -2.51
C ASP A 59 7.40 -7.17 -3.66
N THR A 60 8.06 -6.64 -4.69
CA THR A 60 7.37 -6.16 -5.91
C THR A 60 6.52 -7.25 -6.58
N LYS A 61 7.03 -8.49 -6.68
CA LYS A 61 6.27 -9.60 -7.29
C LYS A 61 5.05 -9.97 -6.47
N ASN A 62 5.15 -9.96 -5.14
CA ASN A 62 4.04 -10.26 -4.24
C ASN A 62 2.91 -9.22 -4.40
N ILE A 63 3.27 -7.93 -4.48
CA ILE A 63 2.30 -6.85 -4.74
C ILE A 63 1.65 -7.01 -6.12
N GLU A 64 2.44 -7.34 -7.14
CA GLU A 64 1.90 -7.57 -8.48
C GLU A 64 0.88 -8.70 -8.51
N LYS A 65 1.15 -9.81 -7.82
CA LYS A 65 0.21 -10.92 -7.68
C LYS A 65 -1.08 -10.48 -6.99
N PHE A 66 -0.97 -9.76 -5.87
CA PHE A 66 -2.13 -9.21 -5.17
C PHE A 66 -2.97 -8.28 -6.06
N LEU A 67 -2.34 -7.32 -6.75
CA LEU A 67 -3.06 -6.37 -7.60
C LEU A 67 -3.76 -7.05 -8.79
N LYS A 68 -3.24 -8.19 -9.25
CA LYS A 68 -3.85 -9.00 -10.30
C LYS A 68 -5.02 -9.85 -9.79
N SER A 69 -4.96 -10.32 -8.54
CA SER A 69 -6.06 -11.07 -7.91
C SER A 69 -7.15 -10.18 -7.33
N ALA A 70 -6.85 -8.90 -7.08
CA ALA A 70 -7.83 -7.93 -6.62
C ALA A 70 -8.85 -7.63 -7.74
N GLU A 71 -10.13 -7.70 -7.40
CA GLU A 71 -11.26 -7.46 -8.30
C GLU A 71 -11.50 -5.97 -8.56
N PHE A 72 -10.50 -5.29 -9.13
CA PHE A 72 -10.64 -3.90 -9.52
C PHE A 72 -11.65 -3.75 -10.68
N ALA A 73 -12.59 -2.83 -10.52
CA ALA A 73 -13.47 -2.34 -11.59
C ALA A 73 -12.65 -1.86 -12.81
N LYS A 74 -13.23 -1.93 -14.02
CA LYS A 74 -12.51 -1.56 -15.26
C LYS A 74 -11.98 -0.13 -15.22
N GLU A 75 -12.77 0.78 -14.66
CA GLU A 75 -12.49 2.20 -14.55
C GLU A 75 -13.10 2.79 -13.28
N TYR A 76 -12.47 3.85 -12.79
CA TYR A 76 -12.91 4.61 -11.62
C TYR A 76 -13.16 6.05 -12.02
N PRO A 77 -14.35 6.61 -11.74
CA PRO A 77 -14.67 7.99 -12.06
C PRO A 77 -13.90 8.99 -11.19
N ARG A 78 -13.84 10.24 -11.64
CA ARG A 78 -13.43 11.39 -10.80
C ARG A 78 -14.21 11.38 -9.48
N GLY A 79 -13.52 11.71 -8.39
CA GLY A 79 -14.08 11.74 -7.03
C GLY A 79 -13.96 10.41 -6.28
N THR A 80 -13.65 9.30 -6.96
CA THR A 80 -13.36 8.02 -6.30
C THR A 80 -12.20 8.18 -5.31
N ARG A 81 -12.33 7.62 -4.12
CA ARG A 81 -11.28 7.59 -3.09
C ARG A 81 -10.72 6.18 -2.97
N PHE A 82 -9.41 6.07 -3.07
CA PHE A 82 -8.66 4.85 -2.79
C PHE A 82 -8.08 4.96 -1.39
N VAL A 83 -8.46 4.05 -0.50
CA VAL A 83 -7.95 3.98 0.85
C VAL A 83 -7.10 2.72 0.97
N PHE A 84 -5.85 2.88 1.37
CA PHE A 84 -4.91 1.80 1.58
C PHE A 84 -4.65 1.66 3.07
N GLU A 85 -5.02 0.53 3.65
CA GLU A 85 -4.88 0.25 5.08
C GLU A 85 -3.77 -0.78 5.27
N THR A 86 -2.76 -0.50 6.10
CA THR A 86 -1.72 -1.51 6.43
C THR A 86 -2.23 -2.61 7.36
N GLY A 87 -3.30 -2.33 8.10
CA GLY A 87 -3.73 -3.16 9.23
C GLY A 87 -2.71 -3.16 10.38
N LYS A 88 -2.98 -3.98 11.42
CA LYS A 88 -2.11 -4.20 12.58
C LYS A 88 -2.48 -5.53 13.25
N GLY A 89 -1.49 -6.30 13.71
CA GLY A 89 -1.73 -7.60 14.35
C GLY A 89 -2.55 -8.49 13.42
N ASP A 90 -3.71 -8.94 13.92
CA ASP A 90 -4.66 -9.79 13.21
C ASP A 90 -5.38 -9.08 12.04
N ARG A 91 -5.38 -7.74 12.01
CA ARG A 91 -5.95 -6.98 10.90
C ARG A 91 -5.01 -6.99 9.71
N LYS A 92 -5.49 -7.61 8.64
CA LYS A 92 -4.81 -7.72 7.35
C LYS A 92 -4.82 -6.37 6.62
N PRO A 93 -3.79 -6.09 5.79
CA PRO A 93 -3.83 -4.95 4.90
C PRO A 93 -5.02 -5.04 3.94
N ALA A 94 -5.60 -3.91 3.58
CA ALA A 94 -6.77 -3.84 2.74
C ALA A 94 -6.72 -2.67 1.77
N TYR A 95 -7.30 -2.87 0.59
CA TYR A 95 -7.57 -1.84 -0.39
C TYR A 95 -9.07 -1.59 -0.37
N VAL A 96 -9.47 -0.39 0.06
CA VAL A 96 -10.87 0.03 0.11
C VAL A 96 -11.10 1.10 -0.94
N ILE A 97 -12.15 0.95 -1.72
CA ILE A 97 -12.52 1.92 -2.75
C ILE A 97 -13.86 2.51 -2.39
N LEU A 98 -13.90 3.83 -2.29
CA LEU A 98 -15.12 4.59 -2.04
C LEU A 98 -15.48 5.39 -3.28
N SER A 99 -16.77 5.49 -3.59
CA SER A 99 -17.29 6.38 -4.62
C SER A 99 -17.14 7.86 -4.24
N ALA A 100 -17.47 8.75 -5.17
CA ALA A 100 -17.42 10.19 -4.95
C ALA A 100 -18.31 10.66 -3.79
N ASP A 101 -19.47 10.05 -3.62
CA ASP A 101 -20.41 10.28 -2.51
C ASP A 101 -20.05 9.53 -1.22
N GLY A 102 -18.91 8.82 -1.18
CA GLY A 102 -18.40 8.16 0.02
C GLY A 102 -18.93 6.75 0.27
N ARG A 103 -19.77 6.20 -0.60
CA ARG A 103 -20.24 4.80 -0.48
C ARG A 103 -19.10 3.83 -0.77
N LYS A 104 -19.03 2.74 0.00
CA LYS A 104 -18.03 1.69 -0.20
C LYS A 104 -18.36 0.89 -1.47
N LEU A 105 -17.51 1.01 -2.49
CA LEU A 105 -17.61 0.25 -3.73
C LEU A 105 -16.99 -1.14 -3.58
N SER A 106 -15.83 -1.22 -2.94
CA SER A 106 -15.16 -2.50 -2.70
C SER A 106 -14.21 -2.45 -1.50
N ARG A 107 -13.91 -3.64 -0.97
CA ARG A 107 -12.85 -3.88 0.01
C ARG A 107 -12.16 -5.18 -0.36
N SER A 108 -10.87 -5.12 -0.66
CA SER A 108 -10.03 -6.29 -0.97
C SER A 108 -9.00 -6.45 0.14
N GLU A 109 -9.21 -7.45 0.99
CA GLU A 109 -8.26 -7.81 2.04
C GLU A 109 -7.20 -8.76 1.49
N VAL A 110 -5.98 -8.60 1.98
CA VAL A 110 -4.85 -9.40 1.54
C VAL A 110 -4.75 -10.61 2.46
N THR A 111 -4.93 -11.81 1.91
CA THR A 111 -4.99 -13.05 2.71
C THR A 111 -3.65 -13.77 2.80
N GLU A 112 -2.79 -13.64 1.79
CA GLU A 112 -1.52 -14.36 1.66
C GLU A 112 -0.42 -13.72 2.54
N ALA A 113 0.20 -14.51 3.42
CA ALA A 113 1.19 -14.01 4.39
C ALA A 113 2.35 -13.24 3.75
N GLU A 114 2.90 -13.74 2.65
CA GLU A 114 3.98 -13.09 1.92
C GLU A 114 3.54 -11.77 1.26
N GLN A 115 2.29 -11.68 0.80
CA GLN A 115 1.75 -10.43 0.26
C GLN A 115 1.49 -9.42 1.37
N ILE A 116 0.99 -9.87 2.53
CA ILE A 116 0.78 -9.04 3.72
C ILE A 116 2.10 -8.38 4.12
N LYS A 117 3.17 -9.18 4.27
CA LYS A 117 4.50 -8.68 4.63
C LYS A 117 5.01 -7.65 3.62
N SER A 118 4.94 -7.96 2.33
CA SER A 118 5.39 -7.04 1.28
C SER A 118 4.58 -5.75 1.21
N LEU A 119 3.26 -5.80 1.44
CA LEU A 119 2.41 -4.61 1.44
C LEU A 119 2.65 -3.72 2.66
N ARG A 120 2.87 -4.31 3.85
CA ARG A 120 3.25 -3.53 5.05
C ARG A 120 4.55 -2.77 4.82
N LYS A 121 5.57 -3.44 4.25
CA LYS A 121 6.82 -2.76 3.87
C LYS A 121 6.59 -1.65 2.85
N PHE A 122 5.80 -1.92 1.82
CA PHE A 122 5.54 -0.96 0.75
C PHE A 122 4.82 0.29 1.24
N LEU A 123 3.77 0.11 2.04
CA LEU A 123 3.03 1.19 2.65
C LEU A 123 3.85 1.90 3.75
N GLY A 124 4.69 1.17 4.48
CA GLY A 124 5.56 1.71 5.51
C GLY A 124 6.65 2.63 4.96
N LEU A 125 7.21 2.30 3.80
CA LEU A 125 8.30 3.01 3.14
C LEU A 125 7.84 4.08 2.14
N GLN A 126 6.53 4.23 1.91
CA GLN A 126 6.03 5.23 0.98
C GLN A 126 5.59 6.50 1.71
N GLU A 127 5.98 7.65 1.17
CA GLU A 127 5.52 8.96 1.63
C GLU A 127 4.17 9.36 1.02
N GLU A 128 3.93 9.11 -0.27
CA GLU A 128 2.68 9.50 -0.94
C GLU A 128 2.29 8.55 -2.10
N TRP A 129 1.03 8.07 -2.11
CA TRP A 129 0.52 7.21 -3.18
C TRP A 129 -0.22 7.98 -4.26
N LEU A 130 -0.08 7.50 -5.51
CA LEU A 130 -0.84 8.00 -6.65
C LEU A 130 -0.84 9.55 -6.77
N LYS A 131 0.17 10.26 -6.25
CA LYS A 131 0.23 11.74 -6.14
C LYS A 131 -0.18 12.45 -7.43
N HIS A 132 0.23 11.92 -8.58
CA HIS A 132 -0.12 12.44 -9.91
C HIS A 132 -1.63 12.48 -10.23
N TYR A 133 -2.47 11.82 -9.43
CA TYR A 133 -3.92 11.80 -9.54
C TYR A 133 -4.62 12.62 -8.44
N ALA A 134 -3.91 13.01 -7.38
CA ALA A 134 -4.44 13.73 -6.22
C ALA A 134 -4.46 15.27 -6.38
N GLY A 135 -3.83 15.80 -7.43
CA GLY A 135 -3.63 17.25 -7.61
C GLY A 135 -2.49 17.78 -6.75
N ARG A 136 -1.82 18.82 -7.22
CA ARG A 136 -0.98 19.68 -6.38
C ARG A 136 -1.83 20.85 -5.91
#